data_AF-A0A7L2I6L3-F1
#
_entry.id   AF-A0A7L2I6L3-F1
#
_cell.length_a   1.000
_cell.length_b   1.000
_cell.length_c   1.000
_cell.angle_alpha   90.00
_cell.angle_beta   90.00
_cell.angle_gamma   90.00
#
_symmetry.space_group_name_H-M   'P 1'
#
loop_
_entity.id
_entity.type
_entity.pdbx_description
1 polymer ?
#
loop_
_entity_poly.entity_id
_entity_poly.type
_entity_poly.pdbx_seq_one_letter_code
_entity_poly.pdbx_strand_id
1 'polypeptide(L)' 'LKETDASRRCMDDNNYDKDMCTAYFLKYKNCRKFWHNIMIQRRRNGVKPEMPTAEERKKILESME' A
#
# COMPACT_ATOMS: atom_id res chain seq x y z
N LEU A 1 -1.42 2.33 -8.15
CA LEU A 1 -1.35 1.41 -6.98
C LEU A 1 -2.36 0.30 -7.22
N LYS A 2 -1.91 -0.96 -7.38
CA LYS A 2 -2.76 -2.10 -7.76
C LYS A 2 -3.96 -2.29 -6.81
N GLU A 3 -3.76 -2.13 -5.51
CA GLU A 3 -4.82 -2.27 -4.50
C GLU A 3 -5.92 -1.21 -4.60
N THR A 4 -5.58 0.03 -5.00
CA THR A 4 -6.57 1.11 -5.14
C THR A 4 -7.51 0.85 -6.32
N ASP A 5 -6.95 0.35 -7.43
CA ASP A 5 -7.72 -0.02 -8.62
C ASP A 5 -8.64 -1.21 -8.32
N ALA A 6 -8.14 -2.24 -7.62
CA ALA A 6 -8.92 -3.40 -7.22
C ALA A 6 -10.10 -3.05 -6.29
N SER A 7 -9.87 -2.17 -5.30
CA SER A 7 -10.94 -1.72 -4.40
C SER A 7 -12.02 -0.90 -5.12
N ARG A 8 -11.65 -0.10 -6.14
CA ARG A 8 -12.60 0.68 -6.93
C ARG A 8 -13.42 -0.21 -7.85
N ARG A 9 -12.78 -1.12 -8.58
CA ARG A 9 -13.49 -2.08 -9.44
C ARG A 9 -14.48 -2.93 -8.65
N CYS A 10 -14.08 -3.43 -7.48
CA CYS A 10 -14.99 -4.17 -6.61
C CYS A 10 -16.23 -3.33 -6.24
N MET A 11 -16.06 -2.04 -5.92
CA MET A 11 -17.20 -1.17 -5.62
C MET A 11 -18.10 -0.97 -6.83
N ASP A 12 -17.53 -0.75 -8.01
CA ASP A 12 -18.31 -0.59 -9.25
C ASP A 12 -19.10 -1.88 -9.58
N ASP A 13 -18.49 -3.05 -9.39
CA ASP A 13 -19.12 -4.36 -9.67
C ASP A 13 -20.20 -4.76 -8.64
N ASN A 14 -20.11 -4.25 -7.42
CA ASN A 14 -20.99 -4.64 -6.30
C ASN A 14 -21.98 -3.52 -5.91
N ASN A 15 -22.35 -2.64 -6.84
CA ASN A 15 -23.29 -1.53 -6.60
C ASN A 15 -22.90 -0.66 -5.38
N TYR A 16 -21.60 -0.46 -5.18
CA TYR A 16 -21.02 0.29 -4.07
C TYR A 16 -21.27 -0.33 -2.68
N ASP A 17 -21.61 -1.61 -2.61
CA ASP A 17 -21.62 -2.36 -1.36
C ASP A 17 -20.19 -2.56 -0.83
N LYS A 18 -19.89 -1.86 0.26
CA LYS A 18 -18.56 -1.87 0.87
C LYS A 18 -18.24 -3.20 1.55
N ASP A 19 -19.25 -3.90 2.04
CA ASP A 19 -19.05 -5.11 2.84
C ASP A 19 -18.48 -6.23 1.95
N MET A 20 -18.97 -6.30 0.70
CA MET A 20 -18.47 -7.19 -0.35
C MET A 20 -16.99 -6.95 -0.72
N CYS A 21 -16.49 -5.73 -0.46
CA CYS A 21 -15.14 -5.30 -0.83
C CYS A 21 -14.17 -5.19 0.36
N THR A 22 -14.57 -5.62 1.55
CA THR A 22 -13.80 -5.50 2.80
C THR A 22 -12.37 -6.02 2.67
N ALA A 23 -12.17 -7.15 1.97
CA ALA A 23 -10.85 -7.73 1.75
C ALA A 23 -9.91 -6.80 0.96
N TYR A 24 -10.42 -6.10 -0.05
CA TYR A 24 -9.63 -5.13 -0.83
C TYR A 24 -9.25 -3.92 0.00
N PHE A 25 -10.17 -3.42 0.82
CA PHE A 25 -9.88 -2.32 1.75
C PHE A 25 -8.84 -2.70 2.79
N LEU A 26 -8.91 -3.93 3.32
CA LEU A 26 -7.92 -4.43 4.27
C LEU A 26 -6.53 -4.52 3.64
N LYS A 27 -6.42 -5.05 2.41
CA LYS A 27 -5.16 -5.07 1.65
C LYS A 27 -4.59 -3.67 1.42
N TYR A 28 -5.44 -2.73 1.00
CA TYR A 28 -5.02 -1.34 0.83
C TYR A 28 -4.55 -0.70 2.14
N LYS A 29 -5.25 -0.94 3.25
CA LYS A 29 -4.87 -0.45 4.59
C LYS A 29 -3.53 -1.03 5.04
N ASN A 30 -3.32 -2.32 4.82
CA ASN A 30 -2.07 -3.00 5.15
C ASN A 30 -0.90 -2.47 4.32
N CYS A 31 -1.10 -2.25 3.02
CA CYS A 31 -0.12 -1.62 2.14
C CYS A 31 0.28 -0.23 2.63
N ARG A 32 -0.70 0.63 2.98
CA ARG A 32 -0.40 1.95 3.54
C ARG A 32 0.35 1.87 4.86
N LYS A 33 -0.05 0.97 5.77
CA LYS A 33 0.62 0.79 7.07
C LYS A 33 2.08 0.35 6.91
N PHE A 34 2.33 -0.59 6.00
CA PHE A 34 3.68 -1.08 5.69
C PHE A 34 4.60 0.06 5.23
N TRP A 35 4.18 0.81 4.20
CA TRP A 35 5.00 1.91 3.68
C TRP A 35 5.14 3.07 4.66
N HIS A 36 4.13 3.32 5.51
CA HIS A 36 4.22 4.32 6.57
C HIS A 36 5.27 3.94 7.62
N ASN A 37 5.36 2.67 8.00
CA ASN A 37 6.40 2.20 8.92
C ASN A 37 7.81 2.42 8.33
N ILE A 38 8.00 2.08 7.05
CA ILE A 38 9.27 2.33 6.35
C ILE A 38 9.60 3.82 6.30
N MET A 39 8.61 4.66 5.99
CA MET A 39 8.77 6.11 5.97
C MET A 39 9.23 6.64 7.34
N ILE A 40 8.62 6.19 8.44
CA ILE A 40 9.03 6.57 9.80
C ILE A 40 10.48 6.16 10.06
N GLN A 41 10.89 4.94 9.68
CA GLN A 41 12.27 4.48 9.86
C GLN A 41 13.26 5.31 9.03
N ARG A 42 12.94 5.58 7.76
CA ARG A 42 13.77 6.44 6.88
C ARG A 42 13.91 7.85 7.43
N ARG A 43 12.81 8.44 7.93
CA ARG A 43 12.82 9.74 8.61
C ARG A 43 13.73 9.74 9.84
N ARG A 44 13.64 8.72 10.69
CA ARG A 44 14.52 8.57 11.88
C ARG A 44 16.00 8.47 11.49
N ASN A 45 16.29 7.81 10.37
CA ASN A 45 17.63 7.67 9.84
C ASN A 45 18.11 8.87 9.01
N GLY A 46 17.31 9.95 8.92
CA GLY A 46 17.66 11.15 8.15
C GLY A 46 17.66 10.97 6.62
N VAL A 47 17.10 9.87 6.11
CA VAL A 47 17.09 9.55 4.67
C VAL A 47 15.99 10.34 3.94
N LYS A 48 16.35 11.09 2.90
CA LYS A 48 15.42 11.82 2.03
C LYS A 48 15.50 11.32 0.58
N PRO A 49 14.35 11.17 -0.12
CA PRO A 49 12.99 11.36 0.38
C PRO A 49 12.58 10.31 1.42
N GLU A 50 11.74 10.72 2.37
CA GLU A 50 11.23 9.84 3.45
C GLU A 50 10.42 8.68 2.87
N MET A 51 9.62 8.97 1.83
CA MET A 51 8.92 7.94 1.07
C MET A 51 9.86 7.28 0.05
N PRO A 52 9.92 5.93 0.01
CA PRO A 52 10.76 5.23 -0.96
C PRO A 52 10.30 5.45 -2.41
N THR A 53 11.27 5.58 -3.31
CA THR A 53 11.07 5.65 -4.78
C THR A 53 10.60 4.30 -5.34
N ALA A 54 10.15 4.26 -6.59
CA ALA A 54 9.69 3.01 -7.21
C ALA A 54 10.76 1.91 -7.21
N GLU A 55 12.01 2.27 -7.47
CA GLU A 55 13.15 1.33 -7.45
C GLU A 55 13.45 0.82 -6.03
N GLU A 56 13.46 1.71 -5.03
CA GLU A 56 13.66 1.30 -3.64
C GLU A 56 12.53 0.39 -3.16
N ARG A 57 11.28 0.67 -3.56
CA ARG A 57 10.14 -0.20 -3.24
C ARG A 57 10.33 -1.60 -3.81
N LYS A 58 10.80 -1.71 -5.05
CA LYS A 58 11.08 -3.01 -5.69
C LYS A 58 12.12 -3.79 -4.89
N LYS A 59 13.26 -3.16 -4.55
CA LYS A 59 14.33 -3.78 -3.75
C LYS A 59 13.86 -4.23 -2.35
N ILE A 60 13.06 -3.40 -1.67
CA ILE A 60 12.51 -3.73 -0.35
C ILE A 60 11.60 -4.95 -0.44
N LEU A 61 10.76 -5.04 -1.47
CA LEU A 61 9.87 -6.18 -1.67
C LEU A 61 10.63 -7.45 -2.05
N GLU A 62 11.65 -7.36 -2.90
CA GLU A 62 12.53 -8.49 -3.26
C GLU A 62 13.32 -9.01 -2.05
N SER A 63 13.67 -8.15 -1.09
CA SER A 63 14.35 -8.58 0.15
C SER A 63 13.45 -9.29 1.18
N MET A 64 12.15 -9.39 0.89
CA MET A 64 11.17 -10.05 1.77
C MET A 64 10.73 -11.43 1.25
N GLU A 65 11.19 -11.84 0.06
CA GLU A 65 11.05 -13.20 -0.50
C GLU A 65 12.22 -14.10 -0.06
#